data_AF-A0A9P1P9X8-F1
#
_entry.id   AF-A0A9P1P9X8-F1
#
_cell.length_a   1.000
_cell.length_b   1.000
_cell.length_c   1.000
_cell.angle_alpha   90.00
_cell.angle_beta   90.00
_cell.angle_gamma   90.00
#
_symmetry.space_group_name_H-M   'P 1'
#
loop_
_entity.id
_entity.type
_entity.pdbx_description
1 polymer ?
#
loop_
_entity_poly.entity_id
_entity_poly.type
_entity_poly.pdbx_seq_one_letter_code
_entity_poly.pdbx_strand_id
1 'polypeptide(L)'
;MNNNMHLMYLKYLYKSGVIEKDTYKSAVRDITDKKNKLITIKSNFNEKYVSVDGEFNELAAKIDTVELSDRFILKHLDGKFLIQTEEGYYVKLDYKTKKLFAVETNKYDATKFKLNIINDKEVTLQTENNDYIQVNEDNILDAKAKTENERTKFKIKEVTKIAYDNIVIISLSQQRFVTAINGGGSYLAATEFNQTVNEEFTILQFLDNSYVIQTKGGYYVRVKDDRLLIADTKELEEASRFLGENLSGDTIILKTPDEYIVRVRDIDKYLIADAKEISDSSKFNIYMSTNPY
;
A
#
# COMPACT_ATOMS: atom_id res chain seq x y z
N MET A 1 12.88 6.83 11.24
CA MET A 1 12.08 5.58 11.20
C MET A 1 11.39 5.52 9.85
N ASN A 2 11.23 4.32 9.27
CA ASN A 2 10.72 4.13 7.91
C ASN A 2 9.19 4.24 7.92
N ASN A 3 8.63 5.26 7.27
CA ASN A 3 7.23 5.71 7.42
C ASN A 3 6.29 5.16 6.34
N ASN A 4 6.43 3.88 6.03
CA ASN A 4 5.53 3.19 5.12
C ASN A 4 4.35 2.62 5.93
N MET A 5 3.10 2.93 5.60
CA MET A 5 1.93 2.32 6.28
C MET A 5 1.84 0.80 6.03
N HIS A 6 2.49 0.25 4.99
CA HIS A 6 2.73 -1.21 4.91
C HIS A 6 3.61 -1.71 6.04
N LEU A 7 4.66 -0.97 6.38
CA LEU A 7 5.47 -1.28 7.54
C LEU A 7 4.70 -1.05 8.85
N MET A 8 3.63 -0.24 8.86
CA MET A 8 2.74 -0.15 10.02
C MET A 8 1.92 -1.41 10.22
N TYR A 9 1.39 -2.04 9.16
CA TYR A 9 0.74 -3.34 9.27
C TYR A 9 1.72 -4.41 9.76
N LEU A 10 2.91 -4.49 9.18
CA LEU A 10 3.95 -5.41 9.65
C LEU A 10 4.40 -5.11 11.09
N LYS A 11 4.51 -3.84 11.46
CA LYS A 11 4.81 -3.41 12.84
C LYS A 11 3.67 -3.75 13.79
N TYR A 12 2.42 -3.67 13.34
CA TYR A 12 1.24 -4.11 14.09
C TYR A 12 1.30 -5.62 14.31
N LEU A 13 1.47 -6.42 13.25
CA LEU A 13 1.61 -7.88 13.35
C LEU A 13 2.75 -8.29 14.29
N TYR A 14 3.88 -7.58 14.23
CA TYR A 14 5.00 -7.80 15.15
C TYR A 14 4.62 -7.44 16.59
N LYS A 15 4.02 -6.27 16.81
CA LYS A 15 3.60 -5.81 18.14
C LYS A 15 2.48 -6.64 18.76
N SER A 16 1.60 -7.23 17.94
CA SER A 16 0.55 -8.14 18.38
C SER A 16 1.04 -9.58 18.58
N GLY A 17 2.31 -9.86 18.28
CA GLY A 17 2.92 -11.18 18.44
C GLY A 17 2.54 -12.18 17.35
N VAL A 18 1.91 -11.73 16.27
CA VAL A 18 1.54 -12.58 15.12
C VAL A 18 2.76 -13.00 14.32
N ILE A 19 3.77 -12.12 14.19
CA ILE A 19 5.04 -12.42 13.52
C ILE A 19 6.25 -12.13 14.41
N GLU A 20 7.32 -12.89 14.21
CA GLU A 20 8.58 -12.72 14.94
C GLU A 20 9.37 -11.47 14.49
N LYS A 21 10.29 -11.01 15.34
CA LYS A 21 11.13 -9.83 15.09
C LYS A 21 11.97 -9.96 13.83
N ASP A 22 12.53 -11.14 13.57
CA ASP A 22 13.42 -11.36 12.42
C ASP A 22 12.63 -11.47 11.12
N THR A 23 11.41 -12.03 11.19
CA THR A 23 10.41 -11.98 10.11
C THR A 23 10.04 -10.53 9.77
N TYR A 24 9.70 -9.73 10.78
CA TYR A 24 9.41 -8.30 10.60
C TYR A 24 10.58 -7.54 9.95
N LYS A 25 11.81 -7.71 10.44
CA LYS A 25 12.99 -7.06 9.86
C LYS A 25 13.24 -7.48 8.41
N SER A 26 13.03 -8.76 8.09
CA SER A 26 13.21 -9.28 6.74
C SER A 26 12.16 -8.70 5.80
N ALA A 27 10.88 -8.70 6.19
CA ALA A 27 9.80 -8.07 5.44
C ALA A 27 10.08 -6.57 5.19
N VAL A 28 10.54 -5.84 6.23
CA VAL A 28 10.93 -4.43 6.09
C VAL A 28 12.02 -4.25 5.04
N ARG A 29 13.11 -5.00 5.16
CA ARG A 29 14.23 -4.95 4.20
C ARG A 29 13.72 -5.23 2.78
N ASP A 30 12.94 -6.29 2.64
CA ASP A 30 12.58 -6.82 1.34
C ASP A 30 11.56 -5.93 0.59
N ILE A 31 10.64 -5.26 1.30
CA ILE A 31 9.74 -4.25 0.71
C ILE A 31 10.51 -3.00 0.27
N THR A 32 11.58 -2.64 0.98
CA THR A 32 12.36 -1.42 0.70
C THR A 32 13.44 -1.61 -0.36
N ASP A 33 13.76 -2.85 -0.74
CA ASP A 33 14.74 -3.13 -1.78
C ASP A 33 14.12 -2.88 -3.17
N LYS A 34 14.68 -1.91 -3.91
CA LYS A 34 14.22 -1.52 -5.26
C LYS A 34 14.17 -2.68 -6.27
N LYS A 35 14.90 -3.78 -6.02
CA LYS A 35 14.88 -4.97 -6.88
C LYS A 35 13.63 -5.84 -6.67
N ASN A 36 12.99 -5.73 -5.51
CA ASN A 36 11.77 -6.46 -5.21
C ASN A 36 10.56 -5.60 -5.57
N LYS A 37 9.49 -6.26 -6.01
CA LYS A 37 8.25 -5.58 -6.41
C LYS A 37 7.12 -6.06 -5.54
N LEU A 38 6.43 -5.14 -4.87
CA LEU A 38 5.13 -5.43 -4.30
C LEU A 38 4.13 -5.55 -5.44
N ILE A 39 3.37 -6.64 -5.48
CA ILE A 39 2.51 -6.98 -6.60
C ILE A 39 1.14 -7.47 -6.13
N THR A 40 0.16 -7.33 -7.02
CA THR A 40 -1.06 -8.13 -7.01
C THR A 40 -1.03 -9.11 -8.17
N ILE A 41 -1.68 -10.26 -7.97
CA ILE A 41 -1.80 -11.30 -9.00
C ILE A 41 -3.29 -11.49 -9.25
N LYS A 42 -3.73 -11.33 -10.50
CA LYS A 42 -5.12 -11.56 -10.91
C LYS A 42 -5.17 -12.68 -11.93
N SER A 43 -6.07 -13.64 -11.73
CA SER A 43 -6.34 -14.70 -12.70
C SER A 43 -7.12 -14.14 -13.88
N ASN A 44 -6.71 -14.46 -15.11
CA ASN A 44 -7.46 -14.09 -16.30
C ASN A 44 -8.69 -14.99 -16.52
N PHE A 45 -8.67 -16.21 -15.97
CA PHE A 45 -9.72 -17.19 -16.19
C PHE A 45 -11.02 -16.82 -15.47
N ASN A 46 -10.93 -16.48 -14.18
CA ASN A 46 -12.09 -16.16 -13.35
C ASN A 46 -12.15 -14.69 -12.92
N GLU A 47 -11.19 -13.88 -13.36
CA GLU A 47 -11.07 -12.45 -13.04
C GLU A 47 -11.08 -12.14 -11.53
N LYS A 48 -10.58 -13.07 -10.72
CA LYS A 48 -10.36 -12.90 -9.27
C LYS A 48 -8.88 -12.67 -8.95
N TYR A 49 -8.62 -11.97 -7.86
CA TYR A 49 -7.27 -11.83 -7.31
C TYR A 49 -6.88 -13.09 -6.53
N VAL A 50 -5.58 -13.39 -6.59
CA VAL A 50 -4.95 -14.45 -5.81
C VAL A 50 -4.70 -13.91 -4.41
N SER A 51 -5.06 -14.69 -3.40
CA SER A 51 -4.73 -14.46 -2.00
C SER A 51 -4.34 -15.78 -1.33
N VAL A 52 -3.89 -15.69 -0.08
CA VAL A 52 -3.66 -16.87 0.77
C VAL A 52 -4.95 -17.17 1.52
N ASP A 53 -5.48 -18.39 1.34
CA ASP A 53 -6.62 -18.90 2.08
C ASP A 53 -6.20 -19.13 3.54
N GLY A 54 -6.67 -18.29 4.46
CA GLY A 54 -6.21 -18.27 5.86
C GLY A 54 -6.48 -19.55 6.66
N GLU A 55 -7.37 -20.43 6.20
CA GLU A 55 -7.64 -21.71 6.86
C GLU A 55 -6.58 -22.78 6.51
N PHE A 56 -6.13 -22.79 5.25
CA PHE A 56 -5.27 -23.85 4.71
C PHE A 56 -3.90 -23.37 4.24
N ASN A 57 -3.65 -22.06 4.26
CA ASN A 57 -2.50 -21.37 3.67
C ASN A 57 -2.32 -21.64 2.15
N GLU A 58 -3.37 -22.12 1.47
CA GLU A 58 -3.37 -22.39 0.02
C GLU A 58 -3.46 -21.08 -0.76
N LEU A 59 -2.78 -20.99 -1.91
CA LEU A 59 -3.00 -19.87 -2.81
C LEU A 59 -4.30 -20.11 -3.60
N ALA A 60 -5.20 -19.14 -3.57
CA ALA A 60 -6.50 -19.24 -4.23
C ALA A 60 -6.88 -17.94 -4.94
N ALA A 61 -7.45 -18.05 -6.15
CA ALA A 61 -7.98 -16.94 -6.93
C ALA A 61 -9.48 -16.76 -6.64
N LYS A 62 -9.84 -16.26 -5.46
CA LYS A 62 -11.23 -16.20 -4.97
C LYS A 62 -11.76 -14.78 -4.72
N ILE A 63 -10.89 -13.80 -4.49
CA ILE A 63 -11.28 -12.48 -4.00
C ILE A 63 -11.49 -11.45 -5.12
N ASP A 64 -12.45 -10.54 -4.93
CA ASP A 64 -12.77 -9.47 -5.89
C ASP A 64 -11.95 -8.20 -5.68
N THR A 65 -11.62 -7.92 -4.43
CA THR A 65 -10.92 -6.71 -3.98
C THR A 65 -9.68 -7.11 -3.20
N VAL A 66 -8.58 -6.38 -3.41
CA VAL A 66 -7.29 -6.65 -2.78
C VAL A 66 -7.17 -5.85 -1.49
N GLU A 67 -7.00 -6.54 -0.38
CA GLU A 67 -6.59 -5.95 0.90
C GLU A 67 -5.05 -5.87 1.01
N LEU A 68 -4.53 -5.49 2.17
CA LEU A 68 -3.08 -5.46 2.40
C LEU A 68 -2.47 -6.86 2.38
N SER A 69 -3.11 -7.83 3.04
CA SER A 69 -2.65 -9.22 3.14
C SER A 69 -2.71 -10.01 1.83
N ASP A 70 -3.43 -9.52 0.82
CA ASP A 70 -3.59 -10.19 -0.48
C ASP A 70 -2.47 -9.86 -1.48
N ARG A 71 -1.45 -9.12 -1.02
CA ARG A 71 -0.33 -8.67 -1.83
C ARG A 71 0.86 -9.58 -1.63
N PHE A 72 1.72 -9.61 -2.63
CA PHE A 72 2.91 -10.43 -2.60
C PHE A 72 4.15 -9.61 -2.94
N ILE A 73 5.28 -10.00 -2.37
CA ILE A 73 6.60 -9.53 -2.75
C ILE A 73 7.14 -10.49 -3.81
N LEU A 74 7.31 -10.00 -5.03
CA LEU A 74 8.01 -10.68 -6.10
C LEU A 74 9.51 -10.39 -5.97
N LYS A 75 10.29 -11.42 -5.65
CA LYS A 75 11.74 -11.31 -5.47
C LYS A 75 12.49 -11.98 -6.59
N HIS A 76 13.57 -11.36 -7.03
CA HIS A 76 14.48 -11.95 -8.00
C HIS A 76 15.58 -12.77 -7.30
N LEU A 77 15.78 -14.01 -7.74
CA LEU A 77 16.85 -14.90 -7.28
C LEU A 77 17.42 -15.66 -8.49
N ASP A 78 18.66 -15.36 -8.88
CA ASP A 78 19.40 -16.09 -9.92
C ASP A 78 18.64 -16.31 -11.25
N GLY A 79 17.94 -15.27 -11.74
CA GLY A 79 17.16 -15.34 -13.00
C GLY A 79 15.79 -16.00 -12.85
N LYS A 80 15.40 -16.36 -11.63
CA LYS A 80 14.08 -16.86 -11.24
C LYS A 80 13.41 -15.89 -10.28
N PHE A 81 12.15 -16.17 -10.01
CA PHE A 81 11.33 -15.40 -9.09
C PHE A 81 10.87 -16.23 -7.91
N LEU A 82 10.88 -15.64 -6.73
CA LEU A 82 10.18 -16.14 -5.57
C LEU A 82 8.95 -15.25 -5.34
N ILE A 83 7.87 -15.87 -4.89
CA ILE A 83 6.69 -15.15 -4.42
C ILE A 83 6.66 -15.31 -2.91
N GLN A 84 6.52 -14.21 -2.18
CA GLN A 84 6.45 -14.18 -0.73
C GLN A 84 5.24 -13.35 -0.31
N THR A 85 4.56 -13.74 0.76
CA THR A 85 3.57 -12.87 1.42
C THR A 85 4.28 -11.72 2.13
N GLU A 86 3.55 -10.66 2.45
CA GLU A 86 4.12 -9.54 3.22
C GLU A 86 4.60 -10.00 4.61
N GLU A 87 3.95 -10.99 5.21
CA GLU A 87 4.31 -11.58 6.51
C GLU A 87 5.57 -12.44 6.44
N GLY A 88 6.16 -12.63 5.26
CA GLY A 88 7.46 -13.25 5.12
C GLY A 88 7.43 -14.73 4.70
N TYR A 89 6.25 -15.31 4.45
CA TYR A 89 6.13 -16.70 4.02
C TYR A 89 6.29 -16.81 2.51
N TYR A 90 7.23 -17.63 2.07
CA TYR A 90 7.44 -17.96 0.67
C TYR A 90 6.43 -19.01 0.19
N VAL A 91 6.04 -18.85 -1.07
CA VAL A 91 5.20 -19.81 -1.76
C VAL A 91 6.00 -21.07 -2.07
N LYS A 92 5.45 -22.22 -1.67
CA LYS A 92 6.01 -23.55 -1.87
C LYS A 92 4.99 -24.48 -2.54
N LEU A 93 5.47 -25.26 -3.49
CA LEU A 93 4.71 -26.29 -4.18
C LEU A 93 4.78 -27.56 -3.35
N ASP A 94 3.61 -28.07 -2.96
CA ASP A 94 3.53 -29.42 -2.44
C ASP A 94 3.53 -30.40 -3.62
N TYR A 95 4.59 -31.22 -3.74
CA TYR A 95 4.74 -32.10 -4.90
C TYR A 95 3.74 -33.26 -4.95
N LYS A 96 3.06 -33.58 -3.85
CA LYS A 96 2.07 -34.66 -3.75
C LYS A 96 0.71 -34.20 -4.25
N THR A 97 0.24 -33.06 -3.76
CA THR A 97 -1.06 -32.46 -4.11
C THR A 97 -0.98 -31.59 -5.36
N LYS A 98 0.23 -31.14 -5.72
CA LYS A 98 0.53 -30.13 -6.74
C LYS A 98 0.00 -28.74 -6.44
N LYS A 99 -0.50 -28.49 -5.22
CA LYS A 99 -1.01 -27.18 -4.82
C LYS A 99 0.11 -26.26 -4.30
N LEU A 100 -0.12 -24.96 -4.40
CA LEU A 100 0.77 -23.93 -3.86
C LEU A 100 0.31 -23.47 -2.48
N PHE A 101 1.25 -23.34 -1.55
CA PHE A 101 1.02 -22.91 -0.17
C PHE A 101 1.99 -21.80 0.23
N ALA A 102 1.55 -20.83 1.02
CA ALA A 102 2.40 -19.79 1.59
C ALA A 102 2.82 -20.16 3.02
N VAL A 103 3.83 -21.03 3.16
CA VAL A 103 4.22 -21.62 4.45
C VAL A 103 5.72 -21.66 4.70
N GLU A 104 6.54 -21.43 3.67
CA GLU A 104 7.99 -21.60 3.77
C GLU A 104 8.64 -20.35 4.33
N THR A 105 9.60 -20.48 5.25
CA THR A 105 10.33 -19.33 5.80
C THR A 105 11.75 -19.21 5.23
N ASN A 106 12.29 -20.32 4.70
CA ASN A 106 13.58 -20.36 4.03
C ASN A 106 13.43 -20.14 2.52
N LYS A 107 13.96 -19.03 2.01
CA LYS A 107 13.92 -18.68 0.58
C LYS A 107 14.53 -19.74 -0.35
N TYR A 108 15.45 -20.57 0.13
CA TYR A 108 16.11 -21.59 -0.70
C TYR A 108 15.23 -22.82 -0.94
N ASP A 109 14.32 -23.10 -0.01
CA ASP A 109 13.36 -24.22 -0.05
C ASP A 109 12.01 -23.83 -0.70
N ALA A 110 11.87 -22.54 -1.04
CA ALA A 110 10.72 -21.99 -1.74
C ALA A 110 10.69 -22.43 -3.21
N THR A 111 9.49 -22.40 -3.81
CA THR A 111 9.35 -22.65 -5.24
C THR A 111 9.97 -21.51 -6.02
N LYS A 112 10.88 -21.86 -6.93
CA LYS A 112 11.46 -20.92 -7.89
C LYS A 112 10.61 -20.92 -9.15
N PHE A 113 10.00 -19.77 -9.43
CA PHE A 113 9.15 -19.57 -10.57
C PHE A 113 9.92 -18.96 -11.74
N LYS A 114 9.59 -19.40 -12.95
CA LYS A 114 9.87 -18.66 -14.18
C LYS A 114 8.62 -17.86 -14.55
N LEU A 115 8.76 -16.54 -14.68
CA LEU A 115 7.74 -15.71 -15.31
C LEU A 115 7.99 -15.70 -16.82
N ASN A 116 7.00 -16.13 -17.61
CA ASN A 116 7.03 -15.92 -19.05
C ASN A 116 6.04 -14.82 -19.40
N ILE A 117 6.55 -13.74 -20.00
CA ILE A 117 5.74 -12.61 -20.45
C ILE A 117 5.05 -12.99 -21.76
N ILE A 118 3.72 -12.91 -21.79
CA ILE A 118 2.92 -13.13 -22.99
C ILE A 118 2.78 -11.80 -23.75
N ASN A 119 2.41 -10.74 -23.03
CA ASN A 119 2.26 -9.38 -23.53
C ASN A 119 2.49 -8.36 -22.39
N ASP A 120 2.19 -7.09 -22.64
CA ASP A 120 2.36 -5.98 -21.68
C ASP A 120 1.51 -6.12 -20.40
N LYS A 121 0.53 -7.04 -20.37
CA LYS A 121 -0.43 -7.19 -19.27
C LYS A 121 -0.51 -8.60 -18.70
N GLU A 122 -0.01 -9.61 -19.40
CA GLU A 122 -0.26 -11.01 -19.09
C GLU A 122 1.03 -11.82 -19.02
N VAL A 123 1.06 -12.74 -18.06
CA VAL A 123 2.18 -13.64 -17.81
C VAL A 123 1.68 -15.05 -17.51
N THR A 124 2.55 -16.03 -17.71
CA THR A 124 2.43 -17.34 -17.06
C THR A 124 3.50 -17.52 -15.99
N LEU A 125 3.17 -18.32 -14.98
CA LEU A 125 4.10 -18.77 -13.95
C LEU A 125 4.40 -20.25 -14.21
N GLN A 126 5.68 -20.62 -14.23
CA GLN A 126 6.13 -22.01 -14.35
C GLN A 126 7.05 -22.39 -13.20
N THR A 127 6.95 -23.65 -12.77
CA THR A 127 7.89 -24.26 -11.82
C THR A 127 9.22 -24.60 -12.50
N GLU A 128 10.22 -25.01 -11.72
CA GLU A 128 11.50 -25.51 -12.26
C GLU A 128 11.35 -26.75 -13.15
N ASN A 129 10.28 -27.53 -12.97
CA ASN A 129 9.97 -28.70 -13.79
C ASN A 129 9.15 -28.34 -15.05
N ASN A 130 9.02 -27.06 -15.36
CA ASN A 130 8.24 -26.51 -16.48
C ASN A 130 6.72 -26.75 -16.40
N ASP A 131 6.21 -27.18 -15.24
CA ASP A 131 4.76 -27.22 -14.99
C ASP A 131 4.23 -25.80 -14.85
N TYR A 132 3.18 -25.49 -15.61
CA TYR A 132 2.47 -24.21 -15.53
C TYR A 132 1.58 -24.19 -14.30
N ILE A 133 1.62 -23.06 -13.58
CA ILE A 133 0.66 -22.77 -12.53
C ILE A 133 -0.66 -22.42 -13.18
N GLN A 134 -1.75 -22.98 -12.68
CA GLN A 134 -3.10 -22.72 -13.15
C GLN A 134 -4.08 -22.51 -12.00
N VAL A 135 -5.21 -21.88 -12.28
CA VAL A 135 -6.38 -21.87 -11.41
C VAL A 135 -7.26 -23.09 -11.72
N ASN A 136 -7.37 -24.00 -10.77
CA ASN A 136 -8.17 -25.22 -10.92
C ASN A 136 -9.68 -24.97 -10.73
N GLU A 137 -10.48 -26.03 -10.71
CA GLU A 137 -11.95 -25.96 -10.61
C GLU A 137 -12.42 -25.41 -9.27
N ASP A 138 -11.65 -25.61 -8.20
CA ASP A 138 -11.91 -25.09 -6.86
C ASP A 138 -11.37 -23.66 -6.66
N ASN A 139 -10.91 -23.03 -7.75
CA ASN A 139 -10.21 -21.75 -7.77
C ASN A 139 -8.90 -21.72 -6.96
N ILE A 140 -8.29 -22.88 -6.73
CA ILE A 140 -7.00 -23.02 -6.05
C ILE A 140 -5.88 -23.06 -7.09
N LEU A 141 -4.72 -22.49 -6.76
CA LEU A 141 -3.56 -22.53 -7.63
C LEU A 141 -2.83 -23.87 -7.50
N ASP A 142 -2.66 -24.55 -8.63
CA ASP A 142 -1.89 -25.80 -8.72
C ASP A 142 -0.96 -25.85 -9.93
N ALA A 143 0.02 -26.75 -9.89
CA ALA A 143 1.02 -26.96 -10.94
C ALA A 143 0.76 -28.26 -11.73
N LYS A 144 -0.47 -28.45 -12.21
CA LYS A 144 -0.83 -29.65 -13.00
C LYS A 144 -0.81 -29.42 -14.52
N ALA A 145 -0.84 -28.17 -14.98
CA ALA A 145 -0.86 -27.86 -16.40
C ALA A 145 0.52 -28.07 -17.05
N LYS A 146 0.55 -28.80 -18.17
CA LYS A 146 1.78 -29.03 -18.96
C LYS A 146 1.94 -28.04 -20.11
N THR A 147 0.87 -27.36 -20.49
CA THR A 147 0.83 -26.39 -21.58
C THR A 147 0.12 -25.12 -21.11
N GLU A 148 0.50 -24.00 -21.71
CA GLU A 148 -0.22 -22.75 -21.56
C GLU A 148 -1.68 -22.91 -22.00
N ASN A 149 -2.59 -22.33 -21.21
CA ASN A 149 -4.02 -22.20 -21.49
C ASN A 149 -4.62 -21.03 -20.67
N GLU A 150 -5.89 -20.72 -20.84
CA GLU A 150 -6.55 -19.60 -20.16
C GLU A 150 -6.45 -19.66 -18.63
N ARG A 151 -6.44 -20.84 -18.00
CA ARG A 151 -6.29 -21.00 -16.54
C ARG A 151 -4.88 -20.74 -16.05
N THR A 152 -3.88 -20.72 -16.94
CA THR A 152 -2.46 -20.48 -16.61
C THR A 152 -2.03 -19.02 -16.76
N LYS A 153 -2.93 -18.16 -17.24
CA LYS A 153 -2.66 -16.75 -17.52
C LYS A 153 -3.04 -15.87 -16.34
N PHE A 154 -2.12 -14.99 -15.96
CA PHE A 154 -2.29 -14.05 -14.87
C PHE A 154 -1.90 -12.64 -15.30
N LYS A 155 -2.54 -11.64 -14.71
CA LYS A 155 -2.10 -10.24 -14.71
C LYS A 155 -1.34 -10.00 -13.39
N ILE A 156 -0.04 -9.74 -13.50
CA ILE A 156 0.79 -9.32 -12.35
C ILE A 156 1.00 -7.82 -12.45
N LYS A 157 0.55 -7.07 -11.44
CA LYS A 157 0.64 -5.62 -11.42
C LYS A 157 1.45 -5.15 -10.23
N GLU A 158 2.46 -4.31 -10.48
CA GLU A 158 3.19 -3.62 -9.43
C GLU A 158 2.27 -2.67 -8.66
N VAL A 159 2.27 -2.79 -7.34
CA VAL A 159 1.61 -1.86 -6.43
C VAL A 159 2.54 -0.68 -6.23
N THR A 160 2.31 0.41 -6.97
CA THR A 160 3.13 1.63 -6.84
C THR A 160 2.57 2.61 -5.81
N LYS A 161 1.31 2.44 -5.42
CA LYS A 161 0.61 3.26 -4.44
C LYS A 161 -0.51 2.49 -3.73
N ILE A 162 -0.83 2.94 -2.53
CA ILE A 162 -1.87 2.40 -1.63
C ILE A 162 -2.85 3.53 -1.36
N ALA A 163 -4.14 3.29 -1.53
CA ALA A 163 -5.17 4.25 -1.19
C ALA A 163 -5.72 3.97 0.22
N TYR A 164 -5.83 5.02 1.02
CA TYR A 164 -6.52 5.05 2.30
C TYR A 164 -7.64 6.06 2.17
N ASP A 165 -8.87 5.56 2.04
CA ASP A 165 -10.06 6.39 1.83
C ASP A 165 -10.74 6.73 3.16
N ASN A 166 -11.59 7.76 3.14
CA ASN A 166 -12.37 8.22 4.30
C ASN A 166 -11.47 8.61 5.47
N ILE A 167 -10.38 9.32 5.21
CA ILE A 167 -9.42 9.72 6.21
C ILE A 167 -9.73 11.13 6.71
N VAL A 168 -9.67 11.33 8.02
CA VAL A 168 -9.73 12.66 8.63
C VAL A 168 -8.37 13.02 9.23
N ILE A 169 -8.01 14.30 9.14
CA ILE A 169 -6.75 14.84 9.68
C ILE A 169 -7.10 15.83 10.78
N ILE A 170 -6.51 15.70 11.97
CA ILE A 170 -6.78 16.56 13.13
C ILE A 170 -5.51 17.33 13.47
N SER A 171 -5.58 18.67 13.54
CA SER A 171 -4.49 19.48 14.09
C SER A 171 -4.47 19.37 15.61
N LEU A 172 -3.34 19.01 16.19
CA LEU A 172 -3.20 18.93 17.65
C LEU A 172 -3.20 20.30 18.32
N SER A 173 -2.60 21.31 17.68
CA SER A 173 -2.59 22.68 18.21
C SER A 173 -3.97 23.32 18.28
N GLN A 174 -4.83 23.04 17.29
CA GLN A 174 -6.17 23.62 17.22
C GLN A 174 -7.23 22.71 17.87
N GLN A 175 -6.95 21.41 17.96
CA GLN A 175 -7.93 20.37 18.31
C GLN A 175 -9.14 20.44 17.38
N ARG A 176 -8.87 20.56 16.07
CA ARG A 176 -9.87 20.70 15.00
C ARG A 176 -9.50 19.82 13.83
N PHE A 177 -10.52 19.40 13.09
CA PHE A 177 -10.36 18.76 11.79
C PHE A 177 -9.80 19.75 10.78
N VAL A 178 -8.92 19.22 9.93
CA VAL A 178 -8.52 19.88 8.69
C VAL A 178 -9.69 19.76 7.71
N THR A 179 -10.10 20.88 7.15
CA THR A 179 -11.18 21.00 6.17
C THR A 179 -10.63 21.46 4.83
N ALA A 180 -11.11 20.86 3.75
CA ALA A 180 -11.04 21.45 2.42
C ALA A 180 -12.19 22.44 2.26
N ILE A 181 -11.90 23.73 2.38
CA ILE A 181 -12.92 24.78 2.31
C ILE A 181 -13.72 24.65 1.01
N ASN A 182 -15.06 24.64 1.11
CA ASN A 182 -15.99 24.42 0.01
C ASN A 182 -15.86 23.06 -0.72
N GLY A 183 -15.27 22.04 -0.06
CA GLY A 183 -15.08 20.68 -0.62
C GLY A 183 -13.90 20.55 -1.59
N GLY A 184 -13.10 21.62 -1.72
CA GLY A 184 -12.04 21.76 -2.73
C GLY A 184 -12.25 23.01 -3.61
N GLY A 185 -11.23 23.37 -4.37
CA GLY A 185 -11.12 24.62 -5.12
C GLY A 185 -10.59 25.80 -4.29
N SER A 186 -10.10 25.56 -3.07
CA SER A 186 -9.64 26.61 -2.15
C SER A 186 -8.58 26.09 -1.16
N TYR A 187 -8.35 26.84 -0.08
CA TYR A 187 -7.41 26.56 1.00
C TYR A 187 -7.83 25.39 1.89
N LEU A 188 -6.83 24.82 2.55
CA LEU A 188 -7.00 23.88 3.65
C LEU A 188 -6.90 24.66 4.97
N ALA A 189 -7.80 24.41 5.91
CA ALA A 189 -7.79 25.05 7.22
C ALA A 189 -8.08 24.06 8.35
N ALA A 190 -7.59 24.30 9.56
CA ALA A 190 -7.88 23.47 10.73
C ALA A 190 -8.90 24.15 11.66
N THR A 191 -10.16 24.25 11.23
CA THR A 191 -11.20 25.05 11.89
C THR A 191 -12.38 24.24 12.41
N GLU A 192 -12.62 23.05 11.85
CA GLU A 192 -13.89 22.34 12.04
C GLU A 192 -13.89 21.42 13.26
N PHE A 193 -15.03 21.37 13.96
CA PHE A 193 -15.25 20.47 15.09
C PHE A 193 -15.91 19.14 14.69
N ASN A 194 -16.60 19.14 13.55
CA ASN A 194 -17.38 18.01 13.09
C ASN A 194 -16.77 17.44 11.82
N GLN A 195 -17.04 16.16 11.56
CA GLN A 195 -16.65 15.50 10.32
C GLN A 195 -17.82 15.61 9.34
N THR A 196 -17.57 16.28 8.22
CA THR A 196 -18.41 16.23 7.01
C THR A 196 -17.56 15.73 5.84
N VAL A 197 -18.17 15.62 4.66
CA VAL A 197 -17.46 15.25 3.42
C VAL A 197 -16.24 16.15 3.11
N ASN A 198 -16.20 17.37 3.64
CA ASN A 198 -15.11 18.32 3.41
C ASN A 198 -13.87 18.08 4.29
N GLU A 199 -14.04 17.35 5.40
CA GLU A 199 -12.95 16.97 6.31
C GLU A 199 -12.43 15.56 5.99
N GLU A 200 -13.03 14.91 4.99
CA GLU A 200 -12.64 13.59 4.52
C GLU A 200 -11.74 13.67 3.29
N PHE A 201 -10.68 12.88 3.38
CA PHE A 201 -9.63 12.80 2.38
C PHE A 201 -9.35 11.35 2.00
N THR A 202 -8.75 11.18 0.83
CA THR A 202 -8.04 9.98 0.45
C THR A 202 -6.55 10.28 0.53
N ILE A 203 -5.78 9.44 1.22
CA ILE A 203 -4.32 9.47 1.19
C ILE A 203 -3.84 8.38 0.25
N LEU A 204 -3.10 8.78 -0.79
CA LEU A 204 -2.40 7.85 -1.66
C LEU A 204 -0.93 7.80 -1.25
N GLN A 205 -0.51 6.73 -0.59
CA GLN A 205 0.89 6.53 -0.21
C GLN A 205 1.63 5.72 -1.26
N PHE A 206 2.79 6.21 -1.68
CA PHE A 206 3.68 5.56 -2.63
C PHE A 206 4.76 4.76 -1.91
N LEU A 207 5.36 3.78 -2.60
CA LEU A 207 6.38 2.91 -2.01
C LEU A 207 7.67 3.64 -1.61
N ASP A 208 7.92 4.82 -2.18
CA ASP A 208 9.03 5.70 -1.78
C ASP A 208 8.75 6.51 -0.50
N ASN A 209 7.63 6.21 0.18
CA ASN A 209 7.10 6.90 1.36
C ASN A 209 6.59 8.32 1.12
N SER A 210 6.57 8.80 -0.13
CA SER A 210 5.79 9.98 -0.45
C SER A 210 4.30 9.65 -0.38
N TYR A 211 3.46 10.64 -0.10
CA TYR A 211 2.02 10.52 -0.28
C TYR A 211 1.47 11.78 -0.92
N VAL A 212 0.29 11.62 -1.50
CA VAL A 212 -0.56 12.74 -1.87
C VAL A 212 -1.87 12.64 -1.12
N ILE A 213 -2.47 13.79 -0.86
CA ILE A 213 -3.75 13.90 -0.16
C ILE A 213 -4.75 14.40 -1.18
N GLN A 214 -5.92 13.78 -1.24
CA GLN A 214 -6.98 14.12 -2.18
C GLN A 214 -8.27 14.35 -1.40
N THR A 215 -9.05 15.38 -1.73
CA THR A 215 -10.37 15.58 -1.14
C THR A 215 -11.36 14.53 -1.66
N LYS A 216 -12.48 14.33 -0.97
CA LYS A 216 -13.60 13.52 -1.47
C LYS A 216 -14.12 13.96 -2.84
N GLY A 217 -14.10 15.25 -3.12
CA GLY A 217 -14.44 15.78 -4.44
C GLY A 217 -13.45 15.36 -5.54
N GLY A 218 -12.28 14.83 -5.18
CA GLY A 218 -11.22 14.38 -6.09
C GLY A 218 -10.13 15.42 -6.36
N TYR A 219 -10.06 16.50 -5.58
CA TYR A 219 -9.02 17.53 -5.75
C TYR A 219 -7.77 17.17 -4.97
N TYR A 220 -6.59 17.21 -5.59
CA TYR A 220 -5.32 16.98 -4.90
C TYR A 220 -4.90 18.21 -4.10
N VAL A 221 -4.51 17.97 -2.85
CA VAL A 221 -3.86 18.97 -2.00
C VAL A 221 -2.47 19.24 -2.58
N ARG A 222 -2.10 20.51 -2.72
CA ARG A 222 -0.79 20.96 -3.19
C ARG A 222 -0.34 22.21 -2.45
N VAL A 223 0.96 22.46 -2.47
CA VAL A 223 1.56 23.70 -1.99
C VAL A 223 1.57 24.74 -3.10
N LYS A 224 0.95 25.90 -2.85
CA LYS A 224 0.97 27.07 -3.74
C LYS A 224 2.28 27.86 -3.57
N ASP A 225 2.55 28.82 -4.47
CA ASP A 225 3.74 29.68 -4.45
C ASP A 225 3.95 30.44 -3.12
N ASP A 226 2.85 30.85 -2.48
CA ASP A 226 2.84 31.50 -1.15
C ASP A 226 2.96 30.51 0.02
N ARG A 227 3.29 29.25 -0.30
CA ARG A 227 3.41 28.09 0.59
C ARG A 227 2.10 27.63 1.24
N LEU A 228 0.95 28.23 0.92
CA LEU A 228 -0.33 27.76 1.43
C LEU A 228 -0.71 26.43 0.80
N LEU A 229 -1.35 25.56 1.59
CA LEU A 229 -1.94 24.34 1.08
C LEU A 229 -3.33 24.66 0.53
N ILE A 230 -3.56 24.22 -0.71
CA ILE A 230 -4.82 24.34 -1.45
C ILE A 230 -5.18 22.99 -2.05
N ALA A 231 -6.46 22.75 -2.31
CA ALA A 231 -6.92 21.55 -3.01
C ALA A 231 -7.79 21.92 -4.21
N ASP A 232 -7.16 22.39 -5.30
CA ASP A 232 -7.85 23.01 -6.44
C ASP A 232 -7.61 22.32 -7.80
N THR A 233 -6.76 21.29 -7.85
CA THR A 233 -6.42 20.58 -9.10
C THR A 233 -6.93 19.14 -9.10
N LYS A 234 -7.31 18.63 -10.26
CA LYS A 234 -7.63 17.20 -10.48
C LYS A 234 -6.44 16.41 -11.01
N GLU A 235 -5.34 17.09 -11.33
CA GLU A 235 -4.14 16.49 -11.86
C GLU A 235 -3.12 16.32 -10.74
N LEU A 236 -2.40 15.19 -10.78
CA LEU A 236 -1.36 14.93 -9.80
C LEU A 236 -0.09 15.70 -10.18
N GLU A 237 0.28 16.68 -9.37
CA GLU A 237 1.45 17.52 -9.56
C GLU A 237 2.56 17.19 -8.54
N GLU A 238 3.79 17.60 -8.82
CA GLU A 238 4.90 17.45 -7.87
C GLU A 238 4.64 18.27 -6.59
N ALA A 239 3.98 19.42 -6.71
CA ALA A 239 3.56 20.25 -5.58
C ALA A 239 2.54 19.56 -4.67
N SER A 240 1.93 18.46 -5.11
CA SER A 240 1.02 17.61 -4.31
C SER A 240 1.74 16.52 -3.52
N ARG A 241 3.06 16.37 -3.70
CA ARG A 241 3.87 15.37 -2.99
C ARG A 241 4.22 15.86 -1.60
N PHE A 242 4.07 14.95 -0.63
CA PHE A 242 4.46 15.17 0.75
C PHE A 242 5.24 13.95 1.27
N LEU A 243 6.12 14.19 2.24
CA LEU A 243 6.87 13.20 2.99
C LEU A 243 6.34 13.18 4.43
N GLY A 244 6.16 12.01 5.01
CA GLY A 244 5.59 11.86 6.35
C GLY A 244 6.64 11.51 7.35
N GLU A 245 6.58 12.14 8.52
CA GLU A 245 7.38 11.75 9.67
C GLU A 245 6.49 11.38 10.86
N ASN A 246 6.50 10.10 11.25
CA ASN A 246 5.87 9.65 12.50
C ASN A 246 6.80 9.96 13.67
N LEU A 247 6.31 10.72 14.66
CA LEU A 247 7.07 11.04 15.86
C LEU A 247 6.87 9.97 16.93
N SER A 248 5.62 9.67 17.30
CA SER A 248 5.21 8.65 18.26
C SER A 248 3.69 8.52 18.30
N GLY A 249 3.15 7.31 18.53
CA GLY A 249 1.70 7.09 18.51
C GLY A 249 1.11 7.28 17.12
N ASP A 250 -0.03 7.97 17.03
CA ASP A 250 -0.74 8.28 15.77
C ASP A 250 -0.38 9.67 15.22
N THR A 251 0.64 10.33 15.80
CA THR A 251 1.02 11.68 15.42
C THR A 251 2.02 11.70 14.27
N ILE A 252 1.64 12.45 13.24
CA ILE A 252 2.38 12.66 12.01
C ILE A 252 2.79 14.14 11.84
N ILE A 253 3.91 14.32 11.15
CA ILE A 253 4.33 15.59 10.56
C ILE A 253 4.28 15.42 9.05
N LEU A 254 3.67 16.37 8.35
CA LEU A 254 3.71 16.44 6.90
C LEU A 254 4.85 17.38 6.47
N LYS A 255 5.66 16.93 5.52
CA LYS A 255 6.76 17.70 4.94
C LYS A 255 6.60 17.76 3.43
N THR A 256 7.14 18.81 2.84
CA THR A 256 7.34 18.90 1.39
C THR A 256 8.66 18.20 1.00
N PRO A 257 8.86 17.86 -0.29
CA PRO A 257 10.12 17.27 -0.75
C PRO A 257 11.35 18.17 -0.53
N ASP A 258 11.16 19.49 -0.44
CA ASP A 258 12.20 20.47 -0.06
C ASP A 258 12.30 20.70 1.47
N GLU A 259 11.80 19.74 2.25
CA GLU A 259 11.92 19.63 3.72
C GLU A 259 11.25 20.77 4.52
N TYR A 260 10.35 21.55 3.92
CA TYR A 260 9.49 22.45 4.70
C TYR A 260 8.35 21.67 5.35
N ILE A 261 8.12 21.96 6.62
CA ILE A 261 7.11 21.33 7.45
C ILE A 261 5.77 22.07 7.28
N VAL A 262 4.70 21.30 7.09
CA VAL A 262 3.33 21.79 7.11
C VAL A 262 2.93 22.09 8.54
N ARG A 263 2.33 23.25 8.76
CA ARG A 263 1.75 23.65 10.04
C ARG A 263 0.46 24.44 9.85
N VAL A 264 -0.29 24.56 10.94
CA VAL A 264 -1.41 25.48 11.02
C VAL A 264 -0.89 26.89 11.32
N ARG A 265 -1.29 27.85 10.48
CA ARG A 265 -0.92 29.26 10.63
C ARG A 265 -1.81 29.94 11.67
N ASP A 266 -1.23 30.70 12.60
CA ASP A 266 -1.98 31.21 13.75
C ASP A 266 -3.06 32.25 13.41
N ILE A 267 -2.83 33.07 12.39
CA ILE A 267 -3.69 34.22 12.06
C ILE A 267 -5.07 33.81 11.52
N ASP A 268 -5.13 32.76 10.70
CA ASP A 268 -6.33 32.36 9.95
C ASP A 268 -6.58 30.85 9.96
N LYS A 269 -5.71 30.09 10.63
CA LYS A 269 -5.77 28.64 10.77
C LYS A 269 -5.62 27.88 9.44
N TYR A 270 -5.12 28.55 8.40
CA TYR A 270 -4.78 27.88 7.14
C TYR A 270 -3.56 26.99 7.30
N LEU A 271 -3.50 25.92 6.53
CA LEU A 271 -2.31 25.07 6.46
C LEU A 271 -1.28 25.73 5.54
N ILE A 272 -0.04 25.80 5.99
CA ILE A 272 1.10 26.39 5.28
C ILE A 272 2.34 25.50 5.41
N ALA A 273 3.12 25.37 4.35
CA ALA A 273 4.38 24.60 4.31
C ALA A 273 5.60 25.53 4.33
N ASP A 274 5.86 26.18 5.48
CA ASP A 274 6.93 27.17 5.63
C ASP A 274 7.85 26.93 6.84
N ALA A 275 7.51 25.98 7.71
CA ALA A 275 8.27 25.75 8.93
C ALA A 275 9.56 24.94 8.65
N LYS A 276 10.62 25.25 9.38
CA LYS A 276 11.90 24.51 9.36
C LYS A 276 12.12 23.63 10.58
N GLU A 277 11.37 23.86 11.65
CA GLU A 277 11.43 23.09 12.89
C GLU A 277 10.03 22.60 13.26
N ILE A 278 10.00 21.43 13.91
CA ILE A 278 8.76 20.82 14.38
C ILE A 278 8.26 21.61 15.60
N SER A 279 6.99 22.02 15.55
CA SER A 279 6.26 22.64 16.65
C SER A 279 4.89 22.00 16.84
N ASP A 280 4.15 22.37 17.89
CA ASP A 280 2.80 21.84 18.10
C ASP A 280 1.84 22.17 16.96
N SER A 281 2.04 23.31 16.28
CA SER A 281 1.27 23.69 15.09
C SER A 281 1.47 22.78 13.88
N SER A 282 2.57 22.00 13.87
CA SER A 282 2.92 21.06 12.79
C SER A 282 2.51 19.61 13.07
N LYS A 283 1.93 19.34 14.24
CA LYS A 283 1.54 17.99 14.64
C LYS A 283 0.09 17.72 14.26
N PHE A 284 -0.12 16.61 13.55
CA PHE A 284 -1.45 16.14 13.16
C PHE A 284 -1.64 14.69 13.59
N ASN A 285 -2.89 14.29 13.81
CA ASN A 285 -3.25 12.88 13.87
C ASN A 285 -4.12 12.53 12.65
N ILE A 286 -3.98 11.30 12.18
CA ILE A 286 -4.74 10.75 11.05
C ILE A 286 -5.62 9.61 11.56
N TYR A 287 -6.91 9.64 11.23
CA TYR A 287 -7.86 8.60 11.61
C TYR A 287 -8.77 8.22 10.44
N MET A 288 -9.37 7.03 10.53
CA MET A 288 -10.54 6.71 9.71
C MET A 288 -11.72 7.57 10.16
N SER A 289 -12.42 8.14 9.19
CA SER A 289 -13.68 8.86 9.40
C SER A 289 -14.69 7.94 10.06
N THR A 290 -15.44 8.50 10.99
CA THR A 290 -16.58 7.85 11.64
C THR A 290 -17.91 8.38 11.11
N ASN A 291 -17.86 9.29 10.13
CA ASN A 291 -19.05 9.79 9.46
C ASN A 291 -19.81 8.60 8.81
N PRO A 292 -21.08 8.38 9.17
CA PRO A 292 -21.86 7.26 8.64
C PRO A 292 -22.43 7.53 7.23
N TYR A 293 -22.17 8.70 6.64
CA TYR A 293 -22.77 9.18 5.39
C TYR A 293 -21.73 9.46 4.30
#